data_AF-X0BLB8-F1
#
_entry.id   AF-X0BLB8-F1
#
_cell.length_a   1.000
_cell.length_b   1.000
_cell.length_c   1.000
_cell.angle_alpha   90.00
_cell.angle_beta   90.00
_cell.angle_gamma   90.00
#
_symmetry.space_group_name_H-M   'P 1'
#
loop_
_entity.id
_entity.type
_entity.pdbx_description
1 polymer ?
#
loop_
_entity_poly.entity_id
_entity_poly.type
_entity_poly.pdbx_seq_one_letter_code
_entity_poly.pdbx_strand_id
1 'polypeptide(L)'
;MPGKLDLSTIDSVTFHSLHHIKNKTGPAVDIHQQYWNQTAGSTLKRFLASAGYDARSQCHILDQFSNLVAPFLGSSPALGEPQWKSFMTDNHCPVELSWDFHVANSQPTIRYSMEPIGLKAGTAADLYNNGVDEEFAKRAIRAFPGTDTTLFNHFYDYFNGQWTADQGWARV
;
A
#
# COMPACT_ATOMS: atom_id res chain seq x y z
N MET A 1 -14.11 -32.96 10.69
CA MET A 1 -12.70 -32.57 10.54
C MET A 1 -12.48 -32.24 9.07
N PRO A 2 -12.31 -30.97 8.68
CA PRO A 2 -12.13 -30.64 7.27
C PRO A 2 -10.70 -31.00 6.85
N GLY A 3 -10.61 -31.66 5.70
CA GLY A 3 -9.41 -32.27 5.15
C GLY A 3 -8.26 -31.29 4.95
N LYS A 4 -7.05 -31.82 5.11
CA LYS A 4 -5.77 -31.14 4.91
C LYS A 4 -5.70 -30.66 3.46
N LEU A 5 -5.82 -29.36 3.24
CA LEU A 5 -5.59 -28.74 1.93
C LEU A 5 -4.10 -28.92 1.60
N ASP A 6 -3.80 -29.59 0.50
CA ASP A 6 -2.43 -29.75 0.02
C ASP A 6 -1.96 -28.43 -0.63
N LEU A 7 -1.11 -27.70 0.10
CA LEU A 7 -0.57 -26.40 -0.31
C LEU A 7 0.57 -26.52 -1.34
N SER A 8 0.97 -27.74 -1.74
CA SER A 8 2.04 -27.96 -2.72
C SER A 8 1.62 -27.76 -4.16
N THR A 9 0.32 -27.65 -4.47
CA THR A 9 -0.18 -27.53 -5.86
C THR A 9 -0.46 -26.10 -6.29
N ILE A 10 -0.28 -25.10 -5.42
CA ILE A 10 -0.34 -23.67 -5.76
C ILE A 10 1.07 -23.19 -6.07
N ASP A 11 1.77 -23.95 -6.91
CA ASP A 11 3.09 -23.63 -7.42
C ASP A 11 2.99 -22.44 -8.39
N SER A 12 3.69 -21.35 -8.03
CA SER A 12 4.68 -20.59 -8.83
C SER A 12 4.36 -20.08 -10.24
N VAL A 13 3.34 -20.60 -10.92
CA VAL A 13 3.02 -20.36 -12.33
C VAL A 13 2.10 -19.15 -12.51
N THR A 14 1.27 -18.81 -11.52
CA THR A 14 0.31 -17.70 -11.66
C THR A 14 0.94 -16.31 -11.52
N PHE A 15 2.18 -16.19 -11.03
CA PHE A 15 2.91 -14.91 -11.02
C PHE A 15 3.82 -14.72 -12.23
N HIS A 16 4.25 -15.80 -12.89
CA HIS A 16 5.11 -15.70 -14.08
C HIS A 16 4.32 -15.39 -15.37
N SER A 17 3.02 -15.69 -15.42
CA SER A 17 2.20 -15.51 -16.64
C SER A 17 1.77 -14.07 -16.96
N LEU A 18 2.26 -13.05 -16.25
CA LEU A 18 2.09 -11.65 -16.65
C LEU A 18 3.37 -10.96 -17.17
N HIS A 19 4.52 -11.65 -17.24
CA HIS A 19 5.79 -11.04 -17.69
C HIS A 19 6.48 -11.72 -18.88
N HIS A 20 5.75 -12.46 -19.72
CA HIS A 20 6.31 -12.95 -20.98
C HIS A 20 5.61 -12.37 -22.21
N ILE A 21 5.96 -11.10 -22.51
CA ILE A 21 5.97 -10.57 -23.87
C ILE A 21 7.33 -9.91 -24.12
N LYS A 22 8.17 -10.66 -24.86
CA LYS A 22 9.21 -10.25 -25.82
C LYS A 22 10.00 -8.95 -25.55
N ASN A 23 11.32 -9.13 -25.47
CA ASN A 23 12.39 -8.14 -25.70
C ASN A 23 11.98 -6.94 -26.59
N LYS A 24 11.58 -5.88 -25.91
CA LYS A 24 11.75 -4.47 -26.25
C LYS A 24 12.20 -3.84 -24.94
N THR A 25 13.14 -2.90 -24.97
CA THR A 25 13.61 -2.14 -23.79
C THR A 25 12.40 -1.66 -22.99
N GLY A 26 12.02 -2.45 -22.00
CA GLY A 26 10.89 -2.19 -21.13
C GLY A 26 11.25 -1.05 -20.19
N PRO A 27 10.26 -0.40 -19.57
CA PRO A 27 10.56 0.52 -18.49
C PRO A 27 11.46 -0.19 -17.48
N ALA A 28 12.49 0.52 -16.98
CA ALA A 28 13.33 0.00 -15.92
C ALA A 28 12.43 -0.50 -14.78
N VAL A 29 12.71 -1.71 -14.28
CA VAL A 29 11.94 -2.30 -13.18
C VAL A 29 12.08 -1.40 -11.96
N ASP A 30 10.97 -0.90 -11.45
CA ASP A 30 10.95 -0.20 -10.16
C ASP A 30 11.17 -1.24 -9.06
N ILE A 31 12.41 -1.32 -8.57
CA ILE A 31 12.84 -2.24 -7.52
C ILE A 31 12.06 -2.03 -6.21
N HIS A 32 11.64 -0.79 -5.91
CA HIS A 32 10.92 -0.50 -4.68
C HIS A 32 9.50 -1.04 -4.76
N GLN A 33 8.80 -0.75 -5.86
CA GLN A 33 7.47 -1.30 -6.12
C GLN A 33 7.49 -2.83 -6.19
N GLN A 34 8.51 -3.41 -6.87
CA GLN A 34 8.69 -4.86 -6.96
C GLN A 34 8.82 -5.50 -5.59
N TYR A 35 9.62 -4.92 -4.69
CA TYR A 35 9.78 -5.43 -3.33
C TYR A 35 8.44 -5.46 -2.57
N TRP A 36 7.67 -4.37 -2.62
CA TRP A 36 6.39 -4.29 -1.91
C TRP A 36 5.35 -5.27 -2.45
N ASN A 37 5.34 -5.48 -3.77
CA ASN A 37 4.53 -6.51 -4.41
C ASN A 37 4.93 -7.93 -3.96
N GLN A 38 6.22 -8.21 -3.89
CA GLN A 38 6.74 -9.52 -3.51
C GLN A 38 6.61 -9.81 -2.01
N THR A 39 6.48 -8.80 -1.17
CA THR A 39 6.34 -8.90 0.29
C THR A 39 4.89 -8.71 0.73
N ALA A 40 4.47 -7.46 0.98
CA ALA A 40 3.12 -7.12 1.43
C ALA A 40 2.03 -7.62 0.46
N GLY A 41 2.24 -7.47 -0.85
CA GLY A 41 1.31 -7.96 -1.87
C GLY A 41 1.15 -9.49 -1.85
N SER A 42 2.24 -10.24 -1.69
CA SER A 42 2.20 -11.70 -1.53
C SER A 42 1.45 -12.13 -0.27
N THR A 43 1.61 -11.41 0.85
CA THR A 43 0.89 -11.68 2.10
C THR A 43 -0.60 -11.38 1.93
N LEU A 44 -0.94 -10.24 1.33
CA LEU A 44 -2.31 -9.86 0.99
C LEU A 44 -2.99 -10.93 0.12
N LYS A 45 -2.29 -11.45 -0.90
CA LYS A 45 -2.81 -12.55 -1.73
C LYS A 45 -3.18 -13.78 -0.90
N ARG A 46 -2.32 -14.18 0.04
CA ARG A 46 -2.59 -15.32 0.93
C ARG A 46 -3.79 -15.05 1.82
N PHE A 47 -3.89 -13.84 2.38
CA PHE A 47 -5.02 -13.46 3.23
C PHE A 47 -6.35 -13.50 2.46
N LEU A 48 -6.40 -12.93 1.25
CA LEU A 48 -7.60 -12.95 0.41
C LEU A 48 -8.02 -14.38 0.06
N ALA A 49 -7.07 -15.23 -0.32
CA ALA A 49 -7.35 -16.64 -0.61
C ALA A 49 -7.88 -17.39 0.62
N SER A 50 -7.26 -17.18 1.79
CA SER A 50 -7.67 -17.83 3.03
C SER A 50 -8.99 -17.29 3.59
N ALA A 51 -9.35 -16.04 3.28
CA ALA A 51 -10.67 -15.46 3.57
C ALA A 51 -11.75 -15.86 2.54
N GLY A 52 -11.39 -16.65 1.52
CA GLY A 52 -12.33 -17.21 0.55
C GLY A 52 -12.77 -16.26 -0.55
N TYR A 53 -12.04 -15.17 -0.79
CA TYR A 53 -12.33 -14.26 -1.92
C TYR A 53 -12.22 -15.04 -3.24
N ASP A 54 -13.12 -14.80 -4.19
CA ASP A 54 -13.04 -15.44 -5.51
C ASP A 54 -11.85 -14.91 -6.32
N ALA A 55 -11.45 -15.66 -7.36
CA ALA A 55 -10.27 -15.35 -8.16
C ALA A 55 -10.33 -13.97 -8.84
N ARG A 56 -11.51 -13.50 -9.27
CA ARG A 56 -11.66 -12.19 -9.91
C ARG A 56 -11.44 -11.08 -8.88
N SER A 57 -12.03 -11.22 -7.70
CA SER A 57 -11.84 -10.28 -6.60
C SER A 57 -10.38 -10.23 -6.15
N GLN A 58 -9.71 -11.38 -6.00
CA GLN A 58 -8.28 -11.44 -5.70
C GLN A 58 -7.44 -10.69 -6.74
N CYS A 59 -7.64 -10.96 -8.03
CA CYS A 59 -6.90 -10.29 -9.10
C CYS A 59 -7.14 -8.78 -9.10
N HIS A 60 -8.39 -8.33 -8.93
CA HIS A 60 -8.72 -6.91 -8.90
C HIS A 60 -8.06 -6.19 -7.71
N ILE A 61 -8.14 -6.76 -6.51
CA ILE A 61 -7.55 -6.16 -5.30
C ILE A 61 -6.02 -6.12 -5.40
N LEU A 62 -5.38 -7.18 -5.92
CA LEU A 62 -3.93 -7.24 -6.07
C LEU A 62 -3.41 -6.29 -7.16
N ASP A 63 -4.17 -6.11 -8.25
CA ASP A 63 -3.85 -5.12 -9.28
C ASP A 63 -3.92 -3.69 -8.70
N GLN A 64 -4.98 -3.39 -7.94
CA GLN A 64 -5.09 -2.10 -7.25
C GLN A 64 -3.95 -1.90 -6.25
N PHE A 65 -3.62 -2.90 -5.44
CA PHE A 65 -2.48 -2.81 -4.52
C PHE A 65 -1.18 -2.52 -5.28
N SER A 66 -0.90 -3.26 -6.35
CA SER A 66 0.33 -3.08 -7.13
C SER A 66 0.42 -1.70 -7.77
N ASN A 67 -0.69 -1.19 -8.33
CA ASN A 67 -0.65 0.01 -9.18
C ASN A 67 -0.95 1.32 -8.42
N LEU A 68 -1.71 1.24 -7.32
CA LEU A 68 -2.10 2.40 -6.53
C LEU A 68 -1.34 2.51 -5.21
N VAL A 69 -1.07 1.39 -4.53
CA VAL A 69 -0.54 1.38 -3.16
C VAL A 69 0.97 1.20 -3.14
N ALA A 70 1.50 0.15 -3.76
CA ALA A 70 2.93 -0.19 -3.73
C ALA A 70 3.89 0.95 -4.14
N PRO A 71 3.57 1.82 -5.12
CA PRO A 71 4.42 2.96 -5.48
C PRO A 71 4.58 4.01 -4.36
N PHE A 72 3.69 3.98 -3.37
CA PHE A 72 3.62 4.93 -2.26
C PHE A 72 4.08 4.32 -0.94
N LEU A 73 4.68 3.13 -0.94
CA LEU A 73 5.23 2.51 0.28
C LEU A 73 6.72 2.85 0.49
N GLY A 74 7.24 3.84 -0.23
CA GLY A 74 8.60 4.33 -0.07
C GLY A 74 9.69 3.35 -0.49
N SER A 75 10.92 3.68 -0.11
CA SER A 75 12.11 2.94 -0.48
C SER A 75 12.14 1.54 0.13
N SER A 76 12.35 0.53 -0.71
CA SER A 76 12.55 -0.86 -0.27
C SER A 76 13.76 -1.02 0.67
N PRO A 77 13.60 -1.78 1.77
CA PRO A 77 14.70 -2.27 2.61
C PRO A 77 15.76 -3.13 1.88
N ALA A 78 15.46 -3.65 0.69
CA ALA A 78 16.39 -4.51 -0.06
C ALA A 78 17.67 -3.79 -0.51
N LEU A 79 17.64 -2.45 -0.58
CA LEU A 79 18.78 -1.61 -0.92
C LEU A 79 19.45 -0.97 0.31
N GLY A 80 19.01 -1.35 1.50
CA GLY A 80 19.42 -0.77 2.77
C GLY A 80 18.23 -0.26 3.58
N GLU A 81 18.46 -0.02 4.86
CA GLU A 81 17.43 0.47 5.78
C GLU A 81 16.81 1.80 5.29
N PRO A 82 15.48 1.88 5.14
CA PRO A 82 14.82 3.14 4.80
C PRO A 82 15.07 4.18 5.89
N GLN A 83 15.33 5.43 5.47
CA GLN A 83 15.56 6.55 6.38
C GLN A 83 14.27 6.98 7.08
N TRP A 84 13.16 7.02 6.34
CA TRP A 84 11.85 7.23 6.95
C TRP A 84 11.42 6.02 7.75
N LYS A 85 11.06 6.24 9.01
CA LYS A 85 10.53 5.22 9.89
C LYS A 85 9.04 5.49 10.07
N SER A 86 8.23 4.70 9.36
CA SER A 86 6.77 4.79 9.42
C SER A 86 6.27 4.69 10.86
N PHE A 87 5.24 5.46 11.19
CA PHE A 87 4.58 5.38 12.50
C PHE A 87 3.50 4.29 12.55
N MET A 88 3.16 3.70 11.41
CA MET A 88 2.05 2.75 11.28
C MET A 88 2.25 1.46 12.08
N THR A 89 3.49 1.00 12.22
CA THR A 89 3.78 -0.30 12.85
C THR A 89 5.06 -0.24 13.68
N ASP A 90 5.17 -1.14 14.66
CA ASP A 90 6.33 -1.24 15.56
C ASP A 90 7.65 -1.56 14.84
N ASN A 91 7.57 -2.14 13.62
CA ASN A 91 8.73 -2.42 12.79
C ASN A 91 8.93 -1.39 11.67
N HIS A 92 8.24 -0.25 11.73
CA HIS A 92 8.31 0.84 10.76
C HIS A 92 7.94 0.43 9.32
N CYS A 93 7.14 -0.63 9.17
CA CYS A 93 6.50 -0.98 7.91
C CYS A 93 5.43 0.07 7.59
N PRO A 94 5.36 0.55 6.35
CA PRO A 94 4.37 1.57 5.96
C PRO A 94 3.01 1.00 5.62
N VAL A 95 2.80 -0.30 5.78
CA VAL A 95 1.54 -0.97 5.52
C VAL A 95 1.25 -2.01 6.60
N GLU A 96 0.00 -2.01 7.07
CA GLU A 96 -0.52 -2.98 8.01
C GLU A 96 -1.70 -3.72 7.37
N LEU A 97 -1.68 -5.06 7.45
CA LEU A 97 -2.78 -5.91 7.00
C LEU A 97 -3.61 -6.33 8.22
N SER A 98 -4.93 -6.32 8.06
CA SER A 98 -5.87 -6.72 9.11
C SER A 98 -6.93 -7.67 8.55
N TRP A 99 -7.42 -8.52 9.44
CA TRP A 99 -8.39 -9.55 9.13
C TRP A 99 -9.53 -9.46 10.12
N ASP A 100 -10.71 -9.13 9.61
CA ASP A 100 -11.96 -9.19 10.35
C ASP A 100 -12.66 -10.53 10.08
N PHE A 101 -12.75 -11.37 11.11
CA PHE A 101 -13.36 -12.69 11.00
C PHE A 101 -14.90 -12.65 11.05
N HIS A 102 -15.48 -11.50 11.45
CA HIS A 102 -16.90 -11.32 11.74
C HIS A 102 -17.46 -12.33 12.75
N VAL A 103 -18.72 -12.15 13.14
CA VAL A 103 -19.49 -13.13 13.94
C VAL A 103 -20.39 -13.96 13.02
N ALA A 104 -20.56 -15.25 13.34
CA ALA A 104 -21.34 -16.23 12.56
C ALA A 104 -20.75 -16.56 11.16
N ASN A 105 -21.59 -16.99 10.22
CA ASN A 105 -21.18 -17.57 8.92
C ASN A 105 -20.89 -16.53 7.81
N SER A 106 -20.61 -15.28 8.17
CA SER A 106 -20.25 -14.26 7.18
C SER A 106 -18.82 -14.43 6.68
N GLN A 107 -18.59 -14.10 5.41
CA GLN A 107 -17.26 -14.12 4.82
C GLN A 107 -16.35 -13.11 5.53
N PRO A 108 -15.13 -13.50 5.97
CA PRO A 108 -14.19 -12.58 6.57
C PRO A 108 -13.80 -11.42 5.63
N THR A 109 -13.47 -10.26 6.20
CA THR A 109 -13.03 -9.09 5.44
C THR A 109 -11.54 -8.84 5.67
N ILE A 110 -10.79 -8.74 4.58
CA ILE A 110 -9.39 -8.30 4.61
C ILE A 110 -9.34 -6.80 4.37
N ARG A 111 -8.60 -6.08 5.22
CA ARG A 111 -8.34 -4.65 5.06
C ARG A 111 -6.84 -4.39 5.17
N TYR A 112 -6.40 -3.28 4.62
CA TYR A 112 -5.07 -2.77 4.87
C TYR A 112 -5.11 -1.25 5.03
N SER A 113 -4.18 -0.76 5.82
CA SER A 113 -3.93 0.67 6.04
C SER A 113 -2.47 0.96 5.75
N MET A 114 -2.19 2.16 5.24
CA MET A 114 -0.84 2.54 4.83
C MET A 114 -0.52 3.99 5.20
N GLU A 115 0.76 4.29 5.32
CA GLU A 115 1.32 5.65 5.29
C GLU A 115 1.96 5.87 3.91
N PRO A 116 1.49 6.85 3.12
CA PRO A 116 2.16 7.22 1.87
C PRO A 116 3.56 7.78 2.17
N ILE A 117 4.58 7.23 1.53
CA ILE A 117 5.99 7.60 1.72
C ILE A 117 6.67 7.78 0.37
N GLY A 118 7.36 8.90 0.20
CA GLY A 118 8.19 9.17 -0.97
C GLY A 118 9.54 8.46 -0.90
N LEU A 119 10.16 8.18 -2.06
CA LEU A 119 11.48 7.52 -2.10
C LEU A 119 12.60 8.31 -1.41
N LYS A 120 12.42 9.63 -1.25
CA LYS A 120 13.38 10.55 -0.63
C LYS A 120 13.03 10.92 0.81
N ALA A 121 11.97 10.37 1.38
CA ALA A 121 11.52 10.68 2.72
C ALA A 121 12.61 10.42 3.76
N GLY A 122 12.82 11.39 4.65
CA GLY A 122 13.87 11.38 5.68
C GLY A 122 15.26 11.79 5.17
N THR A 123 15.44 11.99 3.86
CA THR A 123 16.72 12.47 3.30
C THR A 123 16.81 13.99 3.38
N ALA A 124 18.00 14.55 3.16
CA ALA A 124 18.18 15.99 3.04
C ALA A 124 17.33 16.65 1.92
N ALA A 125 16.87 15.86 0.93
CA ALA A 125 16.01 16.35 -0.14
C ALA A 125 14.52 16.40 0.27
N ASP A 126 14.13 15.66 1.30
CA ASP A 126 12.75 15.63 1.83
C ASP A 126 12.74 15.09 3.28
N LEU A 127 13.01 15.99 4.23
CA LEU A 127 13.15 15.61 5.65
C LEU A 127 11.83 15.19 6.31
N TYR A 128 10.68 15.60 5.74
CA TYR A 128 9.38 15.50 6.39
C TYR A 128 8.35 14.70 5.59
N ASN A 129 8.77 14.02 4.51
CA ASN A 129 7.88 13.23 3.65
C ASN A 129 6.76 14.09 3.03
N ASN A 130 7.11 15.28 2.53
CA ASN A 130 6.14 16.30 2.15
C ASN A 130 5.43 15.98 0.82
N GLY A 131 4.10 16.08 0.81
CA GLY A 131 3.26 16.11 -0.40
C GLY A 131 2.99 14.76 -1.06
N VAL A 132 3.61 13.67 -0.59
CA VAL A 132 3.33 12.32 -1.11
C VAL A 132 1.94 11.83 -0.72
N ASP A 133 1.43 12.26 0.43
CA ASP A 133 0.09 12.01 0.94
C ASP A 133 -0.97 12.69 0.06
N GLU A 134 -0.75 13.94 -0.33
CA GLU A 134 -1.61 14.68 -1.25
C GLU A 134 -1.63 14.01 -2.64
N GLU A 135 -0.47 13.59 -3.14
CA GLU A 135 -0.38 12.88 -4.41
C GLU A 135 -1.13 11.54 -4.36
N PHE A 136 -0.94 10.77 -3.29
CA PHE A 136 -1.65 9.52 -3.09
C PHE A 136 -3.16 9.73 -3.02
N ALA A 137 -3.62 10.70 -2.22
CA ALA A 137 -5.04 11.02 -2.08
C ALA A 137 -5.68 11.37 -3.43
N LYS A 138 -5.01 12.20 -4.25
CA LYS A 138 -5.48 12.54 -5.60
C LYS A 138 -5.63 11.31 -6.50
N ARG A 139 -4.68 10.36 -6.43
CA ARG A 139 -4.75 9.12 -7.20
C ARG A 139 -5.85 8.18 -6.68
N ALA A 140 -5.99 8.06 -5.37
CA ALA A 140 -7.01 7.22 -4.74
C ALA A 140 -8.43 7.74 -5.05
N ILE A 141 -8.68 9.04 -4.92
CA ILE A 141 -9.97 9.66 -5.26
C ILE A 141 -10.31 9.43 -6.74
N ARG A 142 -9.33 9.50 -7.63
CA ARG A 142 -9.52 9.21 -9.06
C ARG A 142 -9.86 7.74 -9.33
N ALA A 143 -9.21 6.82 -8.61
CA ALA A 143 -9.47 5.38 -8.72
C ALA A 143 -10.86 5.01 -8.18
N PHE A 144 -11.37 5.76 -7.19
CA PHE A 144 -12.64 5.52 -6.54
C PHE A 144 -13.55 6.77 -6.62
N PRO A 145 -14.06 7.12 -7.81
CA PRO A 145 -14.78 8.38 -8.04
C PRO A 145 -16.11 8.50 -7.28
N GLY A 146 -16.62 7.40 -6.71
CA GLY A 146 -17.80 7.40 -5.84
C GLY A 146 -17.50 7.71 -4.36
N THR A 147 -16.24 7.97 -4.00
CA THR A 147 -15.84 8.29 -2.62
C THR A 147 -16.31 9.69 -2.24
N ASP A 148 -17.06 9.81 -1.13
CA ASP A 148 -17.38 11.11 -0.54
C ASP A 148 -16.14 11.69 0.15
N THR A 149 -15.61 12.78 -0.38
CA THR A 149 -14.40 13.45 0.12
C THR A 149 -14.70 14.63 1.03
N THR A 150 -15.96 14.88 1.40
CA THR A 150 -16.35 16.07 2.17
C THR A 150 -15.59 16.19 3.49
N LEU A 151 -15.57 15.12 4.30
CA LEU A 151 -14.84 15.12 5.57
C LEU A 151 -13.32 15.08 5.37
N PHE A 152 -12.84 14.37 4.36
CA PHE A 152 -11.42 14.35 4.03
C PHE A 152 -10.91 15.76 3.73
N ASN A 153 -11.57 16.48 2.83
CA ASN A 153 -11.19 17.85 2.46
C ASN A 153 -11.29 18.80 3.67
N HIS A 154 -12.34 18.68 4.48
CA HIS A 154 -12.50 19.49 5.68
C HIS A 154 -11.32 19.35 6.65
N PHE A 155 -10.94 18.12 6.98
CA PHE A 155 -9.84 17.87 7.91
C PHE A 155 -8.48 18.16 7.27
N TYR A 156 -8.29 17.85 5.99
CA TYR A 156 -7.07 18.17 5.26
C TYR A 156 -6.82 19.68 5.28
N ASP A 157 -7.84 20.49 4.96
CA ASP A 157 -7.74 21.95 4.98
C ASP A 157 -7.54 22.49 6.41
N TYR A 158 -8.19 21.89 7.41
CA TYR A 158 -8.02 22.32 8.81
C TYR A 158 -6.59 22.08 9.30
N PHE A 159 -6.07 20.86 9.15
CA PHE A 159 -4.75 20.50 9.68
C PHE A 159 -3.60 21.09 8.85
N ASN A 160 -3.76 21.24 7.53
CA ASN A 160 -2.71 21.79 6.67
C ASN A 160 -2.83 23.32 6.47
N GLY A 161 -4.04 23.88 6.55
CA GLY A 161 -4.28 25.31 6.43
C GLY A 161 -3.93 26.09 7.70
N GLN A 162 -4.27 25.57 8.88
CA GLN A 162 -3.94 26.26 10.16
C GLN A 162 -2.46 26.14 10.53
N TRP A 163 -1.78 25.07 10.13
CA TRP A 163 -0.32 24.94 10.34
C TRP A 163 0.48 26.08 9.70
N THR A 164 0.01 26.62 8.57
CA THR A 164 0.67 27.77 7.92
C THR A 164 0.38 29.11 8.59
N ALA A 165 -0.75 29.24 9.31
CA ALA A 165 -1.12 30.46 10.03
C ALA A 165 -0.32 30.64 11.34
N ASP A 166 0.15 29.54 11.94
CA ASP A 166 0.80 29.54 13.25
C ASP A 166 2.35 29.60 13.22
N GLN A 167 2.98 29.74 12.05
CA GLN A 167 4.44 29.97 11.92
C GLN A 167 4.91 31.37 12.43
N GLY A 168 4.07 32.10 13.17
CA GLY A 168 4.34 33.46 13.66
C GLY A 168 5.06 33.59 15.01
N TRP A 169 5.46 32.50 15.68
CA TRP A 169 5.86 32.56 17.11
C TRP A 169 7.26 32.04 17.43
N ALA A 170 8.26 32.37 16.61
CA ALA A 170 9.67 32.29 17.00
C ALA A 170 10.28 33.70 17.18
N ARG A 171 9.83 34.40 18.23
CA ARG A 171 10.59 35.47 18.89
C ARG A 171 10.43 35.31 20.39
N VAL A 172 11.33 34.53 21.00
CA VAL A 172 11.90 34.81 22.33
C VAL A 172 13.37 34.43 22.26
#